data_AF-A0A7S2PWC9-F1
#
_entry.id   AF-A0A7S2PWC9-F1
#
_cell.length_a   1.000
_cell.length_b   1.000
_cell.length_c   1.000
_cell.angle_alpha   90.00
_cell.angle_beta   90.00
_cell.angle_gamma   90.00
#
_symmetry.space_group_name_H-M   'P 1'
#
loop_
_entity.id
_entity.type
_entity.pdbx_description
1 polymer ?
#
loop_
_entity_poly.entity_id
_entity_poly.type
_entity_poly.pdbx_seq_one_letter_code
_entity_poly.pdbx_strand_id
1 'polypeptide(L)'
;MRKAKPFALSEEELVQQAKLYLAMNSAEVTEPSLLAKDFEFCGPVVGPLGKDKFIEQLGGFNLVEAFPDIKNQWYDFRVDPFETDRVWFTCRSVGTNLGPAPPLITEPTGKRFENAPQMQSLRFNEAGEVVEYTAGYVLDRRQGNAGGLGGLLGILYAIGKPFPYPECKPYERSWQRQLFEGLVEFLVGLQPKPSPAK
;
A
#
# COMPACT_ATOMS: atom_id res chain seq x y z
N MET A 1 -17.93 23.00 6.98
CA MET A 1 -17.72 21.68 6.32
C MET A 1 -17.98 21.87 4.83
N ARG A 2 -17.13 21.31 3.96
CA ARG A 2 -17.30 21.37 2.50
C ARG A 2 -18.46 20.45 2.10
N LYS A 3 -19.32 20.87 1.16
CA LYS A 3 -20.44 20.04 0.69
C LYS A 3 -19.91 18.92 -0.22
N ALA A 4 -20.40 17.70 -0.02
CA ALA A 4 -20.15 16.58 -0.91
C ALA A 4 -20.73 16.89 -2.31
N LYS A 5 -20.02 16.47 -3.36
CA LYS A 5 -20.53 16.52 -4.74
C LYS A 5 -21.31 15.22 -4.99
N PRO A 6 -22.52 15.24 -5.56
CA PRO A 6 -23.20 14.00 -5.93
C PRO A 6 -22.41 13.27 -7.03
N PHE A 7 -22.41 11.94 -6.99
CA PHE A 7 -21.85 11.04 -8.02
C PHE A 7 -22.95 10.15 -8.60
N ALA A 8 -22.70 9.57 -9.78
CA ALA A 8 -23.68 8.76 -10.51
C ALA A 8 -24.08 7.47 -9.77
N LEU A 9 -23.12 6.86 -9.06
CA LEU A 9 -23.33 5.68 -8.22
C LEU A 9 -23.50 6.09 -6.75
N SER A 10 -24.36 5.36 -6.03
CA SER A 10 -24.48 5.47 -4.57
C SER A 10 -23.24 4.94 -3.86
N GLU A 11 -23.10 5.28 -2.57
CA GLU A 11 -21.98 4.79 -1.76
C GLU A 11 -21.94 3.26 -1.66
N GLU A 12 -23.11 2.63 -1.54
CA GLU A 12 -23.23 1.18 -1.49
C GLU A 12 -22.78 0.53 -2.81
N GLU A 13 -23.21 1.06 -3.95
CA GLU A 13 -22.80 0.58 -5.28
C GLU A 13 -21.29 0.72 -5.48
N LEU A 14 -20.70 1.86 -5.10
CA LEU A 14 -19.24 2.07 -5.18
C LEU A 14 -18.47 1.07 -4.34
N VAL A 15 -18.90 0.83 -3.10
CA VAL A 15 -18.25 -0.15 -2.21
C VAL A 15 -18.38 -1.57 -2.77
N GLN A 16 -19.52 -1.92 -3.36
CA GLN A 16 -19.71 -3.21 -4.03
C GLN A 16 -18.80 -3.35 -5.25
N GLN A 17 -18.69 -2.30 -6.09
CA GLN A 17 -17.77 -2.28 -7.24
C GLN A 17 -16.30 -2.41 -6.82
N ALA A 18 -15.89 -1.73 -5.75
CA ALA A 18 -14.55 -1.89 -5.19
C ALA A 18 -14.26 -3.33 -4.76
N LYS A 19 -15.20 -3.97 -4.06
CA LYS A 19 -15.06 -5.38 -3.65
C LYS A 19 -15.03 -6.33 -4.84
N LEU A 20 -15.86 -6.09 -5.87
CA LEU A 20 -15.84 -6.87 -7.10
C LEU A 20 -14.48 -6.76 -7.80
N TYR A 21 -13.98 -5.55 -7.98
CA TYR A 21 -12.65 -5.33 -8.56
C TYR A 21 -11.57 -6.08 -7.78
N LEU A 22 -11.54 -5.98 -6.44
CA LEU A 22 -10.54 -6.67 -5.62
C LEU A 22 -10.66 -8.21 -5.68
N ALA A 23 -11.88 -8.74 -5.77
CA ALA A 23 -12.11 -10.16 -5.90
C ALA A 23 -11.58 -10.72 -7.24
N MET A 24 -11.71 -9.96 -8.32
CA MET A 24 -11.29 -10.39 -9.67
C MET A 24 -9.82 -10.07 -9.96
N ASN A 25 -9.31 -8.91 -9.49
CA ASN A 25 -8.10 -8.30 -10.06
C ASN A 25 -6.95 -8.08 -9.04
N SER A 26 -6.94 -8.78 -7.90
CA SER A 26 -6.00 -8.46 -6.80
C SER A 26 -4.59 -9.05 -6.91
N ALA A 27 -4.45 -10.28 -7.42
CA ALA A 27 -3.16 -10.96 -7.58
C ALA A 27 -2.70 -10.99 -9.06
N GLU A 28 -3.67 -10.98 -9.96
CA GLU A 28 -3.56 -10.87 -11.41
C GLU A 28 -4.82 -10.15 -11.91
N VAL A 29 -4.81 -9.57 -13.12
CA VAL A 29 -6.01 -8.94 -13.70
C VAL A 29 -6.77 -9.95 -14.55
N THR A 30 -7.80 -10.58 -14.00
CA THR A 30 -8.65 -11.54 -14.73
C THR A 30 -9.80 -10.87 -15.50
N GLU A 31 -10.24 -9.70 -15.04
CA GLU A 31 -11.31 -8.90 -15.66
C GLU A 31 -10.81 -7.49 -16.03
N PRO A 32 -10.09 -7.34 -17.15
CA PRO A 32 -9.57 -6.04 -17.60
C PRO A 32 -10.66 -5.04 -17.98
N SER A 33 -11.89 -5.50 -18.20
CA SER A 33 -13.07 -4.67 -18.48
C SER A 33 -13.46 -3.79 -17.28
N LEU A 34 -13.10 -4.18 -16.06
CA LEU A 34 -13.32 -3.39 -14.85
C LEU A 34 -12.36 -2.19 -14.73
N LEU A 35 -11.36 -2.10 -15.60
CA LEU A 35 -10.42 -0.98 -15.66
C LEU A 35 -10.80 -0.05 -16.82
N ALA A 36 -10.94 1.24 -16.54
CA ALA A 36 -11.19 2.25 -17.56
C ALA A 36 -10.02 2.36 -18.54
N LYS A 37 -10.26 2.87 -19.74
CA LYS A 37 -9.20 3.03 -20.76
C LYS A 37 -8.06 3.94 -20.29
N ASP A 38 -8.39 4.97 -19.52
CA ASP A 38 -7.49 5.96 -18.94
C ASP A 38 -7.04 5.62 -17.51
N PHE A 39 -7.16 4.35 -17.11
CA PHE A 39 -6.74 3.88 -15.80
C PHE A 39 -5.28 4.22 -15.46
N GLU A 40 -5.06 4.64 -14.20
CA GLU A 40 -3.73 4.85 -13.62
C GLU A 40 -3.56 4.11 -12.27
N PHE A 41 -2.41 3.48 -12.08
CA PHE A 41 -1.95 2.99 -10.77
C PHE A 41 -0.87 3.90 -10.19
N CYS A 42 -0.99 4.27 -8.91
CA CYS A 42 0.00 5.07 -8.21
C CYS A 42 0.18 4.64 -6.74
N GLY A 43 1.38 4.15 -6.41
CA GLY A 43 1.82 3.91 -5.04
C GLY A 43 2.93 4.88 -4.60
N PRO A 44 3.42 4.80 -3.35
CA PRO A 44 4.41 5.73 -2.81
C PRO A 44 5.74 5.78 -3.57
N VAL A 45 6.11 4.68 -4.23
CA VAL A 45 7.38 4.53 -4.96
C VAL A 45 7.16 4.15 -6.43
N VAL A 46 6.08 3.40 -6.72
CA VAL A 46 5.80 2.87 -8.06
C VAL A 46 4.65 3.66 -8.67
N GLY A 47 4.85 4.14 -9.90
CA GLY A 47 3.85 4.84 -10.68
C GLY A 47 4.26 6.28 -11.01
N PRO A 48 3.42 7.00 -11.77
CA PRO A 48 2.14 6.54 -12.34
C PRO A 48 2.33 5.44 -13.42
N LEU A 49 1.44 4.45 -13.44
CA LEU A 49 1.40 3.38 -14.46
C LEU A 49 0.03 3.36 -15.14
N GLY A 50 0.02 3.45 -16.48
CA GLY A 50 -1.22 3.24 -17.25
C GLY A 50 -1.67 1.78 -17.27
N LYS A 51 -2.92 1.54 -17.70
CA LYS A 51 -3.59 0.23 -17.79
C LYS A 51 -2.71 -0.92 -18.26
N ASP A 52 -2.18 -0.83 -19.48
CA ASP A 52 -1.47 -1.96 -20.10
C ASP A 52 -0.21 -2.33 -19.30
N LYS A 53 0.54 -1.32 -18.86
CA LYS A 53 1.75 -1.51 -18.06
C LYS A 53 1.43 -2.06 -16.67
N PHE A 54 0.33 -1.64 -16.06
CA PHE A 54 -0.12 -2.18 -14.79
C PHE A 54 -0.49 -3.67 -14.90
N ILE A 55 -1.26 -4.05 -15.92
CA ILE A 55 -1.65 -5.44 -16.17
C ILE A 55 -0.40 -6.31 -16.40
N GLU A 56 0.50 -5.84 -17.26
CA GLU A 56 1.76 -6.53 -17.56
C GLU A 56 2.61 -6.73 -16.29
N GLN A 57 2.82 -5.67 -15.51
CA GLN A 57 3.65 -5.73 -14.31
C GLN A 57 3.02 -6.58 -13.21
N LEU A 58 1.71 -6.44 -12.95
CA LEU A 58 1.03 -7.24 -11.94
C LEU A 58 1.10 -8.74 -12.28
N GLY A 59 0.82 -9.10 -13.54
CA GLY A 59 0.95 -10.48 -14.03
C GLY A 59 2.39 -10.99 -13.97
N GLY A 60 3.37 -10.15 -14.32
CA GLY A 60 4.79 -10.48 -14.26
C GLY A 60 5.31 -10.78 -12.84
N PHE A 61 4.65 -10.28 -11.79
CA PHE A 61 5.02 -10.63 -10.41
C PHE A 61 4.53 -12.01 -9.97
N ASN A 62 3.65 -12.66 -10.74
CA ASN A 62 3.16 -14.02 -10.51
C ASN A 62 2.80 -14.29 -9.03
N LEU A 63 2.02 -13.38 -8.44
CA LEU A 63 1.72 -13.40 -7.01
C LEU A 63 0.93 -14.65 -6.59
N VAL A 64 0.11 -15.19 -7.51
CA VAL A 64 -0.69 -16.40 -7.29
C VAL A 64 0.23 -17.60 -7.05
N GLU A 65 1.26 -17.78 -7.88
CA GLU A 65 2.22 -18.88 -7.70
C GLU A 65 3.19 -18.62 -6.55
N ALA A 66 3.69 -17.39 -6.42
CA ALA A 66 4.67 -17.05 -5.39
C ALA A 66 4.11 -17.13 -3.97
N PHE A 67 2.81 -16.82 -3.79
CA PHE A 67 2.12 -16.76 -2.50
C PHE A 67 0.73 -17.41 -2.59
N PRO A 68 0.63 -18.74 -2.74
CA PRO A 68 -0.65 -19.43 -2.93
C PRO A 68 -1.55 -19.38 -1.68
N ASP A 69 -1.01 -19.04 -0.51
CA ASP A 69 -1.73 -18.87 0.75
C ASP A 69 -2.03 -17.40 1.08
N ILE A 70 -1.86 -16.48 0.11
CA ILE A 70 -2.04 -15.04 0.34
C ILE A 70 -3.46 -14.73 0.79
N LYS A 71 -3.56 -13.90 1.83
CA LYS A 71 -4.82 -13.34 2.32
C LYS A 71 -4.65 -11.84 2.40
N ASN A 72 -5.38 -11.10 1.57
CA ASN A 72 -5.25 -9.64 1.52
C ASN A 72 -5.89 -8.92 2.72
N GLN A 73 -6.94 -9.51 3.30
CA GLN A 73 -7.63 -8.97 4.49
C GLN A 73 -8.03 -7.50 4.31
N TRP A 74 -8.87 -7.21 3.31
CA TRP A 74 -9.43 -5.87 3.11
C TRP A 74 -10.57 -5.59 4.09
N TYR A 75 -10.62 -4.38 4.64
CA TYR A 75 -11.65 -3.91 5.57
C TYR A 75 -11.75 -2.38 5.54
N ASP A 76 -12.67 -1.81 6.32
CA ASP A 76 -12.83 -0.35 6.45
C ASP A 76 -13.10 0.37 5.11
N PHE A 77 -14.00 -0.20 4.31
CA PHE A 77 -14.46 0.39 3.06
C PHE A 77 -15.33 1.61 3.33
N ARG A 78 -15.03 2.73 2.68
CA ARG A 78 -15.80 3.98 2.78
C ARG A 78 -15.64 4.82 1.53
N VAL A 79 -16.68 5.52 1.12
CA VAL A 79 -16.58 6.55 0.07
C VAL A 79 -15.96 7.82 0.66
N ASP A 80 -15.12 8.48 -0.13
CA ASP A 80 -14.55 9.77 0.27
C ASP A 80 -15.65 10.86 0.23
N PRO A 81 -15.84 11.65 1.30
CA PRO A 81 -16.87 12.68 1.35
C PRO A 81 -16.57 13.92 0.46
N PHE A 82 -15.35 14.04 -0.05
CA PHE A 82 -14.86 15.14 -0.89
C PHE A 82 -14.58 14.71 -2.33
N GLU A 83 -14.13 13.47 -2.53
CA GLU A 83 -13.96 12.80 -3.83
C GLU A 83 -14.95 11.63 -3.92
N THR A 84 -16.23 11.94 -4.17
CA THR A 84 -17.34 10.96 -4.06
C THR A 84 -17.33 9.85 -5.10
N ASP A 85 -16.37 9.86 -6.02
CA ASP A 85 -16.04 8.79 -6.96
C ASP A 85 -14.95 7.85 -6.41
N ARG A 86 -14.43 8.09 -5.20
CA ARG A 86 -13.34 7.34 -4.57
C ARG A 86 -13.85 6.49 -3.42
N VAL A 87 -13.45 5.22 -3.40
CA VAL A 87 -13.58 4.32 -2.26
C VAL A 87 -12.22 4.13 -1.61
N TRP A 88 -12.10 4.45 -0.32
CA TRP A 88 -10.97 4.11 0.53
C TRP A 88 -11.21 2.78 1.23
N PHE A 89 -10.14 2.01 1.44
CA PHE A 89 -10.17 0.77 2.22
C PHE A 89 -8.79 0.46 2.77
N THR A 90 -8.75 -0.31 3.85
CA THR A 90 -7.50 -0.74 4.48
C THR A 90 -7.20 -2.19 4.11
N CYS A 91 -5.92 -2.48 3.86
CA CYS A 91 -5.39 -3.81 3.56
C CYS A 91 -4.36 -4.24 4.62
N ARG A 92 -4.39 -5.51 5.02
CA ARG A 92 -3.41 -6.13 5.92
C ARG A 92 -3.02 -7.51 5.39
N SER A 93 -2.34 -7.53 4.26
CA SER A 93 -2.05 -8.80 3.62
C SER A 93 -1.01 -9.62 4.37
N VAL A 94 -1.21 -10.94 4.34
CA VAL A 94 -0.27 -11.93 4.86
C VAL A 94 -0.13 -13.07 3.86
N GLY A 95 1.02 -13.74 3.85
CA GLY A 95 1.27 -14.88 2.98
C GLY A 95 2.66 -15.46 3.18
N THR A 96 2.92 -16.62 2.61
CA THR A 96 4.17 -17.36 2.70
C THR A 96 4.72 -17.57 1.31
N ASN A 97 5.99 -17.26 1.08
CA ASN A 97 6.58 -17.46 -0.24
C ASN A 97 6.88 -18.94 -0.47
N LEU A 98 5.93 -19.62 -1.15
CA LEU A 98 5.95 -21.06 -1.42
C LEU A 98 6.24 -21.39 -2.88
N GLY A 99 6.15 -20.41 -3.78
CA GLY A 99 6.51 -20.58 -5.19
C GLY A 99 7.50 -19.53 -5.70
N PRO A 100 7.99 -19.69 -6.94
CA PRO A 100 8.86 -18.72 -7.60
C PRO A 100 8.05 -17.55 -8.21
N ALA A 101 8.74 -16.45 -8.44
CA ALA A 101 8.32 -15.31 -9.27
C ALA A 101 9.54 -14.70 -9.95
N PRO A 102 10.10 -15.34 -10.99
CA PRO A 102 11.28 -14.86 -11.67
C PRO A 102 11.03 -13.50 -12.34
N PRO A 103 12.04 -12.61 -12.40
CA PRO A 103 13.41 -12.80 -11.93
C PRO A 103 13.61 -12.50 -10.43
N LEU A 104 12.59 -12.01 -9.72
CA LEU A 104 12.72 -11.52 -8.34
C LEU A 104 12.89 -12.65 -7.31
N ILE A 105 12.14 -13.72 -7.50
CA ILE A 105 12.15 -14.91 -6.65
C ILE A 105 12.41 -16.11 -7.56
N THR A 106 13.68 -16.49 -7.69
CA THR A 106 14.06 -17.68 -8.49
C THR A 106 13.69 -18.98 -7.78
N GLU A 107 13.79 -18.99 -6.45
CA GLU A 107 13.49 -20.14 -5.60
C GLU A 107 12.64 -19.69 -4.41
N PRO A 108 11.67 -20.49 -3.96
CA PRO A 108 10.81 -20.14 -2.84
C PRO A 108 11.63 -20.01 -1.56
N THR A 109 11.44 -18.92 -0.83
CA THR A 109 12.19 -18.61 0.39
C THR A 109 11.62 -19.30 1.63
N GLY A 110 10.38 -19.77 1.59
CA GLY A 110 9.65 -20.32 2.73
C GLY A 110 9.32 -19.29 3.83
N LYS A 111 9.63 -18.01 3.61
CA LYS A 111 9.41 -16.95 4.59
C LYS A 111 8.00 -16.39 4.49
N ARG A 112 7.44 -16.06 5.65
CA ARG A 112 6.14 -15.40 5.78
C ARG A 112 6.31 -13.89 5.79
N PHE A 113 5.48 -13.19 5.02
CA PHE A 113 5.28 -11.75 5.16
C PHE A 113 4.01 -11.44 5.95
N GLU A 114 4.07 -10.35 6.69
CA GLU A 114 2.95 -9.72 7.37
C GLU A 114 3.07 -8.21 7.15
N ASN A 115 2.17 -7.68 6.34
CA ASN A 115 2.17 -6.26 6.04
C ASN A 115 1.58 -5.44 7.19
N ALA A 116 2.15 -4.25 7.40
CA ALA A 116 1.49 -3.21 8.17
C ALA A 116 0.11 -2.88 7.54
N PRO A 117 -0.84 -2.34 8.32
CA PRO A 117 -2.03 -1.70 7.76
C PRO A 117 -1.64 -0.67 6.69
N GLN A 118 -2.25 -0.81 5.52
CA GLN A 118 -2.06 0.08 4.38
C GLN A 118 -3.39 0.66 3.94
N MET A 119 -3.42 1.96 3.67
CA MET A 119 -4.53 2.58 2.97
C MET A 119 -4.40 2.33 1.48
N GLN A 120 -5.52 2.00 0.86
CA GLN A 120 -5.69 1.80 -0.57
C GLN A 120 -6.95 2.54 -1.02
N SER A 121 -7.03 2.85 -2.31
CA SER A 121 -8.26 3.42 -2.86
C SER A 121 -8.48 3.05 -4.31
N LEU A 122 -9.75 3.02 -4.70
CA LEU A 122 -10.17 2.94 -6.09
C LEU A 122 -11.01 4.16 -6.43
N ARG A 123 -10.78 4.78 -7.59
CA ARG A 123 -11.69 5.76 -8.17
C ARG A 123 -12.43 5.17 -9.34
N PHE A 124 -13.67 5.61 -9.54
CA PHE A 124 -14.58 5.09 -10.54
C PHE A 124 -15.04 6.19 -11.50
N ASN A 125 -15.23 5.84 -12.77
CA ASN A 125 -16.00 6.67 -13.69
C ASN A 125 -17.51 6.41 -13.53
N GLU A 126 -18.35 7.18 -14.24
CA GLU A 126 -19.81 7.05 -14.16
C GLU A 126 -20.33 5.69 -14.67
N ALA A 127 -19.52 4.95 -15.44
CA ALA A 127 -19.84 3.59 -15.89
C ALA A 127 -19.48 2.51 -14.85
N GLY A 128 -18.85 2.89 -13.72
CA GLY A 128 -18.42 1.95 -12.68
C GLY A 128 -17.07 1.27 -12.98
N GLU A 129 -16.32 1.73 -13.97
CA GLU A 129 -14.97 1.24 -14.26
C GLU A 129 -13.94 1.98 -13.38
N VAL A 130 -12.89 1.28 -12.95
CA VAL A 130 -11.81 1.87 -12.16
C VAL A 130 -10.93 2.76 -13.03
N VAL A 131 -10.81 4.04 -12.68
CA VAL A 131 -9.92 5.02 -13.33
C VAL A 131 -8.62 5.23 -12.56
N GLU A 132 -8.59 4.93 -11.26
CA GLU A 132 -7.38 5.08 -10.44
C GLU A 132 -7.31 3.98 -9.37
N TYR A 133 -6.14 3.37 -9.19
CA TYR A 133 -5.85 2.51 -8.05
C TYR A 133 -4.62 3.02 -7.29
N THR A 134 -4.79 3.34 -6.02
CA THR A 134 -3.68 3.64 -5.11
C THR A 134 -3.45 2.52 -4.11
N ALA A 135 -2.20 2.13 -3.90
CA ALA A 135 -1.81 1.09 -2.96
C ALA A 135 -0.42 1.33 -2.38
N GLY A 136 -0.15 0.79 -1.19
CA GLY A 136 1.18 0.85 -0.58
C GLY A 136 1.35 1.92 0.50
N TYR A 137 0.30 2.70 0.80
CA TYR A 137 0.39 3.79 1.78
C TYR A 137 0.29 3.25 3.21
N VAL A 138 1.44 3.00 3.84
CA VAL A 138 1.54 2.44 5.19
C VAL A 138 1.00 3.41 6.25
N LEU A 139 0.05 2.94 7.06
CA LEU A 139 -0.58 3.71 8.14
C LEU A 139 0.23 3.66 9.44
N ASP A 140 0.85 2.52 9.76
CA ASP A 140 1.74 2.38 10.92
C ASP A 140 2.91 1.45 10.60
N ARG A 141 4.08 2.05 10.33
CA ARG A 141 5.30 1.36 9.94
C ARG A 141 5.90 0.43 11.00
N ARG A 142 5.38 0.44 12.24
CA ARG A 142 5.88 -0.39 13.34
C ARG A 142 5.19 -1.77 13.40
N GLN A 143 4.13 -1.96 12.62
CA GLN A 143 3.37 -3.21 12.61
C GLN A 143 3.85 -4.12 11.47
N GLY A 144 3.67 -5.43 11.66
CA GLY A 144 4.11 -6.44 10.70
C GLY A 144 5.63 -6.58 10.61
N ASN A 145 6.10 -7.27 9.57
CA ASN A 145 7.53 -7.53 9.33
C ASN A 145 8.04 -6.93 8.00
N ALA A 146 7.22 -6.13 7.33
CA ALA A 146 7.53 -5.46 6.06
C ALA A 146 8.50 -4.26 6.19
N GLY A 147 9.10 -4.03 7.35
CA GLY A 147 10.08 -2.94 7.55
C GLY A 147 9.50 -1.54 7.38
N GLY A 148 8.18 -1.38 7.48
CA GLY A 148 7.50 -0.11 7.23
C GLY A 148 7.29 0.24 5.75
N LEU A 149 7.57 -0.70 4.85
CA LEU A 149 7.34 -0.56 3.42
C LEU A 149 5.96 -1.11 3.05
N GLY A 150 5.35 -0.53 2.02
CA GLY A 150 4.05 -0.96 1.51
C GLY A 150 4.13 -1.69 0.18
N GLY A 151 2.99 -2.23 -0.24
CA GLY A 151 2.83 -2.95 -1.50
C GLY A 151 3.81 -4.11 -1.65
N LEU A 152 4.23 -4.36 -2.88
CA LEU A 152 5.20 -5.40 -3.21
C LEU A 152 6.57 -5.18 -2.53
N LEU A 153 6.96 -3.92 -2.28
CA LEU A 153 8.25 -3.60 -1.66
C LEU A 153 8.34 -4.17 -0.24
N GLY A 154 7.26 -4.06 0.53
CA GLY A 154 7.16 -4.64 1.87
C GLY A 154 7.18 -6.17 1.87
N ILE A 155 6.47 -6.78 0.91
CA ILE A 155 6.45 -8.24 0.73
C ILE A 155 7.85 -8.76 0.44
N LEU A 156 8.53 -8.18 -0.55
CA LEU A 156 9.88 -8.57 -0.96
C LEU A 156 10.92 -8.35 0.15
N TYR A 157 10.81 -7.24 0.89
CA TYR A 157 11.66 -6.99 2.04
C TYR A 157 11.49 -8.09 3.11
N ALA A 158 10.25 -8.42 3.48
CA ALA A 158 9.94 -9.40 4.52
C ALA A 158 10.49 -10.81 4.20
N ILE A 159 10.50 -11.19 2.92
CA ILE A 159 11.06 -12.48 2.48
C ILE A 159 12.57 -12.43 2.19
N GLY A 160 13.24 -11.30 2.44
CA GLY A 160 14.68 -11.14 2.24
C GLY A 160 15.10 -11.05 0.77
N LYS A 161 14.22 -10.55 -0.09
CA LYS A 161 14.47 -10.26 -1.51
C LYS A 161 14.21 -8.77 -1.85
N PRO A 162 14.65 -7.80 -1.02
CA PRO A 162 14.37 -6.40 -1.29
C PRO A 162 15.02 -5.95 -2.61
N PHE A 163 14.42 -4.96 -3.25
CA PHE A 163 15.04 -4.31 -4.39
C PHE A 163 16.33 -3.56 -3.99
N PRO A 164 17.31 -3.42 -4.92
CA PRO A 164 18.62 -2.89 -4.62
C PRO A 164 18.70 -1.34 -4.65
N TYR A 165 17.60 -0.64 -4.38
CA TYR A 165 17.56 0.84 -4.37
C TYR A 165 17.06 1.42 -3.04
N PRO A 166 17.49 2.65 -2.67
CA PRO A 166 17.29 3.20 -1.33
C PRO A 166 15.84 3.32 -0.87
N GLU A 167 14.91 3.59 -1.78
CA GLU A 167 13.48 3.78 -1.53
C GLU A 167 12.80 2.48 -1.05
N CYS A 168 13.44 1.33 -1.26
CA CYS A 168 12.99 0.01 -0.81
C CYS A 168 13.63 -0.43 0.51
N LYS A 169 14.22 0.50 1.25
CA LYS A 169 14.79 0.22 2.57
C LYS A 169 13.89 0.79 3.67
N PRO A 170 13.78 0.10 4.82
CA PRO A 170 13.15 0.66 5.99
C PRO A 170 13.70 2.03 6.34
N TYR A 171 12.84 2.87 6.93
CA TYR A 171 13.29 4.15 7.45
C TYR A 171 14.34 3.96 8.56
N GLU A 172 15.51 4.54 8.35
CA GLU A 172 16.54 4.70 9.38
C GLU A 172 16.81 6.18 9.62
N ARG A 173 17.15 6.53 10.86
CA ARG A 173 17.53 7.92 11.19
C ARG A 173 18.86 8.23 10.53
N SER A 174 18.91 9.32 9.77
CA SER A 174 20.18 9.81 9.24
C SER A 174 21.13 10.21 10.37
N TRP A 175 22.44 10.14 10.13
CA TRP A 175 23.43 10.54 11.13
C TRP A 175 23.28 12.02 11.52
N GLN A 176 22.88 12.89 10.58
CA GLN A 176 22.62 14.30 10.86
C GLN A 176 21.49 14.46 11.88
N ARG A 177 20.42 13.68 11.72
CA ARG A 177 19.29 13.68 12.64
C ARG A 177 19.72 13.21 14.03
N GLN A 178 20.49 12.12 14.09
CA GLN A 178 20.99 11.60 15.36
C GLN A 178 21.88 12.61 16.09
N LEU A 179 22.76 13.32 15.36
CA LEU A 179 23.60 14.37 15.91
C LEU A 179 22.79 15.55 16.45
N PHE A 180 21.80 16.02 15.67
CA PHE A 180 20.94 17.13 16.09
C PHE A 180 20.12 16.77 17.33
N GLU A 181 19.52 15.58 17.38
CA GLU A 181 18.78 15.10 18.55
C GLU A 181 19.68 15.05 19.80
N GLY A 182 20.91 14.53 19.67
CA GLY A 182 21.87 14.50 20.78
C GLY A 182 22.28 15.90 21.27
N LEU A 183 22.46 16.86 20.36
CA LEU A 183 22.74 18.26 20.72
C LEU A 183 21.55 18.89 21.47
N VAL A 184 20.32 18.64 21.00
CA VAL A 184 19.10 19.14 21.64
C VAL A 184 18.96 18.56 23.05
N GLU A 185 19.12 17.25 23.21
CA GLU A 185 19.06 16.59 24.53
C GLU A 185 20.11 17.15 25.50
N PHE A 186 21.34 17.37 25.03
CA PHE A 186 22.40 17.98 25.82
C PHE A 186 22.02 19.41 26.27
N LEU A 187 21.54 20.25 25.35
CA LEU A 187 21.15 21.63 25.66
C LEU A 187 19.95 21.71 26.62
N VAL A 188 18.97 20.82 26.46
CA VAL A 188 17.82 20.72 27.39
C VAL A 188 18.28 20.26 28.76
N GLY A 189 19.22 19.30 28.84
CA GLY A 189 19.80 18.84 30.11
C GLY A 189 20.55 19.92 30.89
N LEU A 190 21.05 20.96 30.21
CA LEU A 190 21.69 22.12 30.82
C LEU A 190 20.70 23.18 31.34
N GLN A 191 19.42 23.11 30.97
CA GLN A 191 18.43 24.05 31.48
C GLN A 191 18.13 23.77 32.95
N PRO A 192 18.16 24.80 33.82
CA PRO A 192 17.82 24.63 35.22
C PRO A 192 16.37 24.15 35.35
N LYS A 193 16.15 23.09 36.13
CA LYS A 193 14.80 22.58 36.40
C LYS A 193 13.94 23.71 37.02
N PRO A 194 12.67 23.85 36.60
CA PRO A 194 11.79 24.86 37.19
C PRO A 194 11.69 24.64 38.70
N SER A 195 11.79 25.73 39.46
CA SER A 195 11.68 25.71 40.92
C SER A 195 10.30 25.18 41.31
N PRO A 196 10.18 24.29 42.31
CA PRO A 196 8.88 23.78 42.74
C PRO A 196 8.00 24.96 43.17
N ALA A 197 6.79 25.02 42.62
CA ALA A 197 5.79 26.02 43.00
C ALA A 197 5.50 25.89 44.50
N LYS A 198 5.59 27.01 45.23
CA LYS A 198 5.24 27.11 46.65
C LYS A 198 3.74 27.17 46.85
#